data_AF-A0A0H5CNH6-F1
#
_entry.id   AF-A0A0H5CNH6-F1
#
_cell.length_a   1.000
_cell.length_b   1.000
_cell.length_c   1.000
_cell.angle_alpha   90.00
_cell.angle_beta   90.00
_cell.angle_gamma   90.00
#
_symmetry.space_group_name_H-M   'P 1'
#
loop_
_entity.id
_entity.type
_entity.pdbx_description
1 polymer ?
#
loop_
_entity_poly.entity_id
_entity_poly.type
_entity_poly.pdbx_seq_one_letter_code
_entity_poly.pdbx_strand_id
1 'polypeptide(L)'
;MKLELLADLADTHAGATVKFDGCDALGAANLRGTRFAARNRVVRELTAVEDGEARAVQVYMAGLAGFLLAKAAAAHSRRKPKDWYDLAFVLLHNDEGGPDRAAELVTFHFADDLTGEVQTALQDLSANFAVPEAQGPEAYVEQLLLDHPHLDAEESAADAVTAVRLFCAKLGIN
;
A
#
# COMPACT_ATOMS: atom_id res chain seq x y z
N MET A 1 14.92 -6.96 -8.12
CA MET A 1 13.95 -6.68 -7.02
C MET A 1 14.57 -5.66 -6.09
N LYS A 2 13.94 -4.50 -5.89
CA LYS A 2 14.38 -3.51 -4.88
C LYS A 2 13.55 -3.73 -3.62
N LEU A 3 14.20 -4.03 -2.50
CA LEU A 3 13.57 -4.18 -1.20
C LEU A 3 13.78 -2.89 -0.41
N GLU A 4 12.70 -2.30 0.10
CA GLU A 4 12.75 -1.19 1.05
C GLU A 4 12.25 -1.70 2.41
N LEU A 5 13.07 -1.54 3.44
CA LEU A 5 12.72 -1.91 4.80
C LEU A 5 12.10 -0.70 5.49
N LEU A 6 11.02 -0.90 6.23
CA LEU A 6 10.24 0.18 6.84
C LEU A 6 10.14 -0.01 8.35
N ALA A 7 10.09 1.10 9.09
CA ALA A 7 9.84 1.13 10.52
C ALA A 7 8.86 2.27 10.89
N ASP A 8 8.18 2.14 12.02
CA ASP A 8 7.36 3.20 12.64
C ASP A 8 7.79 3.37 14.11
N LEU A 9 8.95 4.01 14.31
CA LEU A 9 9.54 4.27 15.61
C LEU A 9 9.14 5.64 16.12
N ALA A 10 8.51 5.66 17.30
CA ALA A 10 7.92 6.87 17.88
C ALA A 10 8.98 7.90 18.30
N ASP A 11 10.14 7.43 18.73
CA ASP A 11 11.31 8.17 19.20
C ASP A 11 12.26 8.61 18.08
N THR A 12 12.04 8.15 16.85
CA THR A 12 12.87 8.47 15.70
C THR A 12 12.18 9.48 14.78
N HIS A 13 12.95 10.38 14.16
CA HIS A 13 12.42 11.35 13.21
C HIS A 13 11.78 10.67 11.99
N ALA A 14 10.67 11.22 11.50
CA ALA A 14 10.04 10.77 10.26
C ALA A 14 10.99 10.99 9.07
N GLY A 15 11.14 9.98 8.21
CA GLY A 15 12.04 9.99 7.05
C GLY A 15 13.50 9.62 7.37
N ALA A 16 13.85 9.37 8.64
CA ALA A 16 15.20 8.93 9.00
C ALA A 16 15.44 7.47 8.61
N THR A 17 16.68 7.13 8.24
CA THR A 17 17.10 5.74 8.05
C THR A 17 17.59 5.17 9.38
N VAL A 18 16.88 4.18 9.91
CA VAL A 18 17.26 3.36 11.06
C VAL A 18 18.26 2.32 10.60
N LYS A 19 19.48 2.36 11.14
CA LYS A 19 20.51 1.34 10.90
C LYS A 19 20.30 0.15 11.82
N PHE A 20 20.62 -1.06 11.35
CA PHE A 20 20.60 -2.25 12.18
C PHE A 20 21.98 -2.49 12.77
N ASP A 21 22.03 -2.88 14.03
CA ASP A 21 23.30 -3.21 14.69
C ASP A 21 24.00 -4.35 13.93
N GLY A 22 25.27 -4.13 13.60
CA GLY A 22 26.08 -5.09 12.87
C GLY A 22 25.76 -5.22 11.37
N CYS A 23 24.95 -4.32 10.78
CA CYS A 23 24.67 -4.32 9.34
C CYS A 23 24.83 -2.93 8.72
N ASP A 24 25.94 -2.72 8.02
CA ASP A 24 26.23 -1.43 7.37
C ASP A 24 25.48 -1.24 6.04
N ALA A 25 25.15 -2.35 5.38
CA ALA A 25 24.59 -2.37 4.03
C ALA A 25 23.08 -2.11 3.97
N LEU A 26 22.35 -2.35 5.07
CA LEU A 26 20.90 -2.20 5.13
C LEU A 26 20.48 -1.12 6.12
N GLY A 27 19.23 -0.68 6.00
CA GLY A 27 18.59 0.21 6.94
C GLY A 27 17.11 0.31 6.63
N ALA A 28 16.30 0.65 7.64
CA ALA A 28 14.87 0.84 7.49
C ALA A 28 14.51 2.33 7.45
N ALA A 29 13.68 2.76 6.51
CA ALA A 29 13.13 4.11 6.52
C ALA A 29 12.04 4.22 7.59
N ASN A 30 12.19 5.18 8.52
CA ASN A 30 11.19 5.45 9.55
C ASN A 30 10.04 6.28 8.95
N LEU A 31 8.98 5.61 8.50
CA LEU A 31 7.83 6.24 7.86
C LEU A 31 6.64 6.23 8.82
N ARG A 32 6.22 7.42 9.25
CA ARG A 32 5.01 7.60 10.05
C ARG A 32 3.79 7.14 9.27
N GLY A 33 2.89 6.42 9.92
CA GLY A 33 1.71 5.83 9.29
C GLY A 33 1.93 4.40 8.77
N THR A 34 3.14 3.84 8.90
CA THR A 34 3.39 2.41 8.65
C THR A 34 2.98 1.52 9.82
N ARG A 35 2.47 2.06 10.92
CA ARG A 35 1.91 1.29 12.04
C ARG A 35 0.90 0.21 11.60
N PHE A 36 0.08 0.47 10.59
CA PHE A 36 -0.84 -0.54 10.04
C PHE A 36 -0.08 -1.70 9.39
N ALA A 37 0.92 -1.39 8.55
CA ALA A 37 1.84 -2.38 7.97
C ALA A 37 2.62 -3.16 9.04
N ALA A 38 2.96 -2.52 10.16
CA ALA A 38 3.62 -3.18 11.29
C ALA A 38 2.68 -4.05 12.15
N ARG A 39 1.36 -3.83 12.13
CA ARG A 39 0.35 -4.60 12.89
C ARG A 39 -0.23 -5.77 12.10
N ASN A 40 -0.27 -5.65 10.78
CA ASN A 40 -0.67 -6.73 9.87
C ASN A 40 0.59 -7.21 9.13
N ARG A 41 1.23 -8.26 9.65
CA ARG A 41 2.46 -8.83 9.09
C ARG A 41 2.18 -10.18 8.46
N VAL A 42 2.78 -10.42 7.30
CA VAL A 42 2.88 -11.74 6.69
C VAL A 42 4.34 -12.15 6.65
N VAL A 43 4.60 -13.42 6.95
CA VAL A 43 5.95 -13.98 6.84
C VAL A 43 6.13 -14.47 5.40
N ARG A 44 7.26 -14.13 4.79
CA ARG A 44 7.68 -14.63 3.50
C ARG A 44 9.11 -15.11 3.57
N GLU A 45 9.34 -16.28 2.99
CA GLU A 45 10.69 -16.82 2.86
C GLU A 45 11.35 -16.22 1.62
N LEU A 46 12.54 -15.65 1.80
CA LEU A 46 13.42 -15.28 0.70
C LEU A 46 14.55 -16.29 0.64
N THR A 47 14.76 -16.85 -0.54
CA THR A 47 15.86 -17.78 -0.80
C THR A 47 16.90 -17.14 -1.71
N ALA A 48 18.18 -17.39 -1.40
CA ALA A 48 19.32 -16.95 -2.19
C ALA A 48 20.42 -18.01 -2.14
N VAL A 49 21.29 -18.02 -3.15
CA VAL A 49 22.50 -18.84 -3.12
C VAL A 49 23.67 -17.93 -2.75
N GLU A 50 24.32 -18.20 -1.63
CA GLU A 50 25.50 -17.48 -1.14
C GLU A 50 26.66 -18.47 -1.05
N ASP A 51 27.77 -18.18 -1.74
CA ASP A 51 28.95 -19.07 -1.84
C ASP A 51 28.65 -20.53 -2.28
N GLY A 52 27.61 -20.69 -3.11
CA GLY A 52 27.19 -22.01 -3.61
C GLY A 52 26.24 -22.76 -2.67
N GLU A 53 25.93 -22.21 -1.50
CA GLU A 53 24.96 -22.78 -0.56
C GLU A 53 23.62 -22.04 -0.62
N ALA A 54 22.52 -22.79 -0.67
CA ALA A 54 21.19 -22.22 -0.57
C ALA A 54 20.92 -21.74 0.85
N ARG A 55 20.59 -20.47 1.00
CA ARG A 55 20.17 -19.83 2.24
C ARG A 55 18.73 -19.36 2.13
N ALA A 56 18.01 -19.51 3.23
CA ALA A 56 16.63 -19.04 3.37
C ALA A 56 16.53 -18.14 4.58
N VAL A 57 15.87 -16.98 4.42
CA VAL A 57 15.57 -16.07 5.51
C VAL A 57 14.09 -15.75 5.54
N GLN A 58 13.53 -15.69 6.74
CA GLN A 58 12.14 -15.30 6.95
C GLN A 58 12.07 -13.79 7.14
N VAL A 59 11.30 -13.12 6.29
CA VAL A 59 11.13 -11.66 6.32
C VAL A 59 9.68 -11.34 6.63
N TYR A 60 9.47 -10.42 7.58
CA TYR A 60 8.16 -9.84 7.81
C TYR A 60 7.87 -8.79 6.74
N MET A 61 6.80 -9.02 5.98
CA MET A 61 6.26 -8.05 5.05
C MET A 61 4.91 -7.54 5.54
N ALA A 62 4.52 -6.35 5.09
CA ALA A 62 3.16 -5.85 5.33
C ALA A 62 2.15 -6.80 4.67
N GLY A 63 1.14 -7.22 5.42
CA GLY A 63 -0.03 -7.85 4.84
C GLY A 63 -0.89 -6.82 4.09
N LEU A 64 -1.81 -7.32 3.26
CA LEU A 64 -2.62 -6.50 2.35
C LEU A 64 -3.38 -5.39 3.10
N ALA A 65 -4.07 -5.73 4.19
CA ALA A 65 -4.83 -4.76 4.97
C ALA A 65 -3.95 -3.65 5.56
N GLY A 66 -2.80 -4.02 6.12
CA GLY A 66 -1.86 -3.08 6.71
C GLY A 66 -1.23 -2.15 5.66
N PHE A 67 -0.92 -2.70 4.48
CA PHE A 67 -0.41 -1.95 3.35
C PHE A 67 -1.42 -0.91 2.85
N LEU A 68 -2.68 -1.32 2.63
CA LEU A 68 -3.72 -0.44 2.10
C LEU A 68 -4.01 0.75 3.03
N LEU A 69 -4.14 0.51 4.35
CA LEU A 69 -4.35 1.61 5.30
C LEU A 69 -3.13 2.54 5.41
N ALA A 70 -1.91 1.99 5.40
CA ALA A 70 -0.70 2.80 5.39
C ALA A 70 -0.61 3.67 4.13
N LYS A 71 -1.01 3.13 2.97
CA LYS A 71 -1.04 3.85 1.71
C LYS A 71 -2.15 4.90 1.64
N ALA A 72 -3.33 4.62 2.17
CA ALA A 72 -4.40 5.62 2.29
C ALA A 72 -3.95 6.81 3.16
N ALA A 73 -3.33 6.55 4.31
CA ALA A 73 -2.79 7.60 5.17
C ALA A 73 -1.67 8.40 4.48
N ALA A 74 -0.79 7.73 3.72
CA ALA A 74 0.24 8.39 2.93
C ALA A 74 -0.37 9.26 1.82
N ALA A 75 -1.30 8.73 1.03
CA ALA A 75 -1.99 9.47 -0.02
C ALA A 75 -2.65 10.74 0.53
N HIS A 76 -3.34 10.61 1.67
CA HIS A 76 -4.00 11.73 2.35
C HIS A 76 -3.01 12.83 2.79
N SER A 77 -1.89 12.42 3.40
CA SER A 77 -0.93 13.36 4.00
C SER A 77 0.01 14.02 2.99
N ARG A 78 0.64 13.24 2.10
CA ARG A 78 1.70 13.74 1.19
C ARG A 78 1.26 13.93 -0.25
N ARG A 79 0.05 13.49 -0.63
CA ARG A 79 -0.57 13.74 -1.94
C ARG A 79 0.34 13.41 -3.13
N LYS A 80 1.10 12.32 -3.05
CA LYS A 80 2.01 11.91 -4.14
C LYS A 80 1.26 11.02 -5.14
N PRO A 81 1.38 11.26 -6.46
CA PRO A 81 0.76 10.43 -7.50
C PRO A 81 1.01 8.93 -7.33
N LYS A 82 2.23 8.57 -6.92
CA LYS A 82 2.62 7.18 -6.68
C LYS A 82 1.74 6.46 -5.64
N ASP A 83 1.21 7.14 -4.64
CA ASP A 83 0.36 6.47 -3.65
C ASP A 83 -1.02 6.13 -4.19
N TRP A 84 -1.58 6.96 -5.08
CA TRP A 84 -2.81 6.65 -5.79
C TRP A 84 -2.61 5.45 -6.72
N TYR A 85 -1.50 5.43 -7.46
CA TYR A 85 -1.11 4.27 -8.27
C TYR A 85 -1.00 2.99 -7.43
N ASP A 86 -0.18 3.02 -6.36
CA ASP A 86 0.06 1.83 -5.54
C ASP A 86 -1.24 1.28 -4.92
N LEU A 87 -2.19 2.15 -4.53
CA LEU A 87 -3.51 1.74 -4.00
C LEU A 87 -4.38 1.06 -5.05
N ALA A 88 -4.62 1.73 -6.19
CA ALA A 88 -5.46 1.20 -7.25
C ALA A 88 -4.87 -0.10 -7.82
N PHE A 89 -3.56 -0.11 -8.06
CA PHE A 89 -2.85 -1.28 -8.57
C PHE A 89 -3.00 -2.48 -7.64
N VAL A 90 -2.77 -2.30 -6.33
CA VAL A 90 -2.89 -3.41 -5.38
C VAL A 90 -4.34 -3.87 -5.20
N LEU A 91 -5.32 -2.97 -5.24
CA LEU A 91 -6.73 -3.37 -5.19
C LEU A 91 -7.14 -4.23 -6.39
N LEU A 92 -6.64 -3.90 -7.59
CA LEU A 92 -6.92 -4.62 -8.83
C LEU A 92 -6.16 -5.96 -8.94
N HIS A 93 -4.91 -6.02 -8.45
CA HIS A 93 -3.99 -7.12 -8.77
C HIS A 93 -3.52 -7.92 -7.54
N ASN A 94 -4.13 -7.77 -6.37
CA ASN A 94 -3.77 -8.60 -5.21
C ASN A 94 -4.24 -10.06 -5.38
N ASP A 95 -3.46 -10.97 -4.80
CA ASP A 95 -3.74 -12.42 -4.81
C ASP A 95 -4.85 -12.85 -3.84
N GLU A 96 -5.40 -11.93 -3.04
CA GLU A 96 -6.38 -12.24 -2.00
C GLU A 96 -7.81 -12.25 -2.56
N GLY A 97 -8.04 -11.87 -3.82
CA GLY A 97 -9.38 -11.88 -4.43
C GLY A 97 -9.98 -10.50 -4.67
N GLY A 98 -9.13 -9.48 -4.81
CA GLY A 98 -9.54 -8.15 -5.29
C GLY A 98 -10.08 -7.22 -4.19
N PRO A 99 -10.78 -6.14 -4.58
CA PRO A 99 -11.13 -5.04 -3.68
C PRO A 99 -12.13 -5.44 -2.57
N ASP A 100 -13.07 -6.35 -2.86
CA ASP A 100 -14.03 -6.85 -1.87
C ASP A 100 -13.31 -7.58 -0.73
N ARG A 101 -12.47 -8.54 -1.08
CA ARG A 101 -11.75 -9.34 -0.10
C ARG A 101 -10.71 -8.51 0.66
N ALA A 102 -10.13 -7.50 0.00
CA ALA A 102 -9.29 -6.51 0.67
C ALA A 102 -10.03 -5.73 1.76
N ALA A 103 -11.26 -5.29 1.51
CA ALA A 103 -12.09 -4.57 2.51
C ALA A 103 -12.47 -5.48 3.69
N GLU A 104 -12.77 -6.75 3.44
CA GLU A 104 -13.03 -7.73 4.51
C GLU A 104 -11.80 -7.94 5.39
N LEU A 105 -10.61 -8.05 4.80
CA LEU A 105 -9.35 -8.19 5.54
C LEU A 105 -9.04 -6.93 6.37
N VAL A 106 -9.29 -5.75 5.83
CA VAL A 106 -9.18 -4.48 6.57
C VAL A 106 -10.12 -4.46 7.75
N THR A 107 -11.40 -4.81 7.54
CA THR A 107 -12.39 -4.87 8.62
C THR A 107 -11.97 -5.89 9.68
N PHE A 108 -11.53 -7.09 9.28
CA PHE A 108 -11.12 -8.14 10.18
C PHE A 108 -9.93 -7.74 11.08
N HIS A 109 -8.95 -7.02 10.53
CA HIS A 109 -7.74 -6.66 11.26
C HIS A 109 -7.82 -5.30 11.99
N PHE A 110 -8.66 -4.39 11.52
CA PHE A 110 -8.60 -2.97 11.87
C PHE A 110 -9.97 -2.31 12.07
N ALA A 111 -11.05 -3.07 12.34
CA ALA A 111 -12.39 -2.50 12.54
C ALA A 111 -12.42 -1.30 13.50
N ASP A 112 -11.74 -1.40 14.64
CA ASP A 112 -11.71 -0.33 15.66
C ASP A 112 -10.92 0.91 15.19
N ASP A 113 -10.02 0.75 14.22
CA ASP A 113 -9.21 1.84 13.68
C ASP A 113 -9.91 2.58 12.53
N LEU A 114 -11.05 2.08 11.99
CA LEU A 114 -11.78 2.69 10.87
C LEU A 114 -12.61 3.93 11.27
N THR A 115 -12.02 4.79 12.10
CA THR A 115 -12.65 6.02 12.61
C THR A 115 -11.64 7.18 12.55
N GLY A 116 -12.12 8.40 12.78
CA GLY A 116 -11.27 9.59 12.86
C GLY A 116 -10.41 9.80 11.60
N GLU A 117 -9.09 9.97 11.79
CA GLU A 117 -8.16 10.24 10.69
C GLU A 117 -8.14 9.15 9.60
N VAL A 118 -8.32 7.88 9.97
CA VAL A 118 -8.36 6.78 8.99
C VAL A 118 -9.60 6.89 8.12
N GLN A 119 -10.75 7.17 8.74
CA GLN A 119 -11.99 7.40 8.01
C GLN A 119 -11.86 8.60 7.07
N THR A 120 -11.28 9.71 7.54
CA THR A 120 -11.01 10.90 6.72
C THR A 120 -10.08 10.57 5.55
N ALA A 121 -9.01 9.81 5.76
CA ALA A 121 -8.10 9.40 4.69
C ALA A 121 -8.80 8.51 3.65
N LEU A 122 -9.70 7.62 4.06
CA LEU A 122 -10.47 6.78 3.15
C LEU A 122 -11.55 7.56 2.39
N GLN A 123 -12.21 8.54 3.03
CA GLN A 123 -13.14 9.45 2.36
C GLN A 123 -12.42 10.28 1.30
N ASP A 124 -11.26 10.81 1.64
CA ASP A 124 -10.40 11.53 0.71
C ASP A 124 -9.92 10.63 -0.44
N LEU A 125 -9.55 9.37 -0.17
CA LEU A 125 -9.25 8.40 -1.23
C LEU A 125 -10.44 8.22 -2.17
N SER A 126 -11.64 7.98 -1.64
CA SER A 126 -12.87 7.80 -2.42
C SER A 126 -13.17 9.02 -3.29
N ALA A 127 -13.03 10.23 -2.75
CA ALA A 127 -13.22 11.48 -3.49
C ALA A 127 -12.22 11.64 -4.64
N ASN A 128 -10.96 11.23 -4.45
CA ASN A 128 -9.92 11.32 -5.48
C ASN A 128 -10.04 10.26 -6.58
N PHE A 129 -10.93 9.29 -6.40
CA PHE A 129 -11.31 8.27 -7.39
C PHE A 129 -12.80 8.36 -7.75
N ALA A 130 -13.41 9.54 -7.61
CA ALA A 130 -14.84 9.71 -7.86
C ALA A 130 -15.22 9.49 -9.34
N VAL A 131 -14.36 9.90 -10.27
CA VAL A 131 -14.56 9.83 -11.72
C VAL A 131 -13.24 9.50 -12.44
N PRO A 132 -13.25 8.96 -13.67
CA PRO A 132 -12.04 8.61 -14.42
C PRO A 132 -11.06 9.77 -14.65
N GLU A 133 -11.55 11.00 -14.70
CA GLU A 133 -10.75 12.22 -14.91
C GLU A 133 -10.27 12.86 -13.59
N ALA A 134 -10.47 12.17 -12.44
CA ALA A 134 -9.96 12.63 -11.17
C ALA A 134 -8.45 12.36 -11.05
N GLN A 135 -7.79 13.09 -10.15
CA GLN A 135 -6.33 12.99 -9.98
C GLN A 135 -5.82 11.58 -9.62
N GLY A 136 -6.64 10.76 -8.95
CA GLY A 136 -6.29 9.39 -8.58
C GLY A 136 -6.14 8.47 -9.80
N PRO A 137 -7.22 8.28 -10.60
CA PRO A 137 -7.15 7.52 -11.84
C PRO A 137 -6.15 8.06 -12.86
N GLU A 138 -6.03 9.38 -13.02
CA GLU A 138 -5.02 9.97 -13.91
C GLU A 138 -3.60 9.54 -13.53
N ALA A 139 -3.23 9.65 -12.25
CA ALA A 139 -1.93 9.20 -11.75
C ALA A 139 -1.73 7.69 -11.86
N TYR A 140 -2.79 6.91 -11.66
CA TYR A 140 -2.74 5.46 -11.86
C TYR A 140 -2.41 5.11 -13.31
N VAL A 141 -3.14 5.69 -14.27
CA VAL A 141 -2.95 5.44 -15.70
C VAL A 141 -1.59 5.93 -16.18
N GLU A 142 -1.17 7.13 -15.78
CA GLU A 142 0.14 7.68 -16.15
C GLU A 142 1.26 6.71 -15.79
N GLN A 143 1.26 6.20 -14.55
CA GLN A 143 2.27 5.26 -14.10
C GLN A 143 2.10 3.86 -14.73
N LEU A 144 0.87 3.37 -14.89
CA LEU A 144 0.59 2.07 -15.47
C LEU A 144 1.08 1.97 -16.92
N LEU A 145 0.85 3.00 -17.74
CA LEU A 145 1.22 3.00 -19.15
C LEU A 145 2.73 3.12 -19.39
N LEU A 146 3.51 3.57 -18.41
CA LEU A 146 4.97 3.51 -18.48
C LEU A 146 5.45 2.05 -18.47
N ASP A 147 4.83 1.20 -17.66
CA ASP A 147 5.20 -0.21 -17.51
C ASP A 147 4.45 -1.11 -18.52
N HIS A 148 3.24 -0.72 -18.90
CA HIS A 148 2.33 -1.48 -19.75
C HIS A 148 1.71 -0.60 -20.86
N PRO A 149 2.50 -0.13 -21.84
CA PRO A 149 2.07 0.86 -22.85
C PRO A 149 1.01 0.37 -23.84
N HIS A 150 0.63 -0.91 -23.76
CA HIS A 150 -0.36 -1.54 -24.64
C HIS A 150 -1.77 -1.60 -24.03
N LEU A 151 -1.92 -1.22 -22.75
CA LEU A 151 -3.22 -1.18 -22.09
C LEU A 151 -4.02 0.04 -22.55
N ASP A 152 -5.35 -0.07 -22.51
CA ASP A 152 -6.24 1.04 -22.79
C ASP A 152 -6.34 1.97 -21.58
N ALA A 153 -6.13 3.27 -21.81
CA ALA A 153 -6.09 4.28 -20.76
C ALA A 153 -7.46 4.50 -20.11
N GLU A 154 -8.52 4.50 -20.91
CA GLU A 154 -9.88 4.78 -20.45
C GLU A 154 -10.43 3.61 -19.65
N GLU A 155 -10.24 2.39 -20.15
CA GLU A 155 -10.58 1.15 -19.44
C GLU A 155 -9.82 1.05 -18.11
N SER A 156 -8.51 1.31 -18.13
CA SER A 156 -7.68 1.28 -16.91
C SER A 156 -8.13 2.30 -15.86
N ALA A 157 -8.52 3.51 -16.26
CA ALA A 157 -9.05 4.51 -15.34
C ALA A 157 -10.39 4.08 -14.73
N ALA A 158 -11.31 3.56 -15.56
CA ALA A 158 -12.61 3.08 -15.12
C ALA A 158 -12.51 1.91 -14.13
N ASP A 159 -11.59 0.98 -14.38
CA ASP A 159 -11.32 -0.15 -13.49
C ASP A 159 -10.77 0.32 -12.14
N ALA A 160 -9.83 1.27 -12.15
CA ALA A 160 -9.28 1.85 -10.93
C ALA A 160 -10.36 2.55 -10.07
N VAL A 161 -11.23 3.35 -10.70
CA VAL A 161 -12.39 3.97 -10.05
C VAL A 161 -13.29 2.90 -9.42
N THR A 162 -13.60 1.85 -10.18
CA THR A 162 -14.49 0.77 -9.73
C THR A 162 -13.90 0.03 -8.52
N ALA A 163 -12.62 -0.32 -8.58
CA ALA A 163 -11.94 -1.03 -7.49
C ALA A 163 -11.89 -0.21 -6.20
N VAL A 164 -11.50 1.07 -6.28
CA VAL A 164 -11.43 1.96 -5.11
C VAL A 164 -12.82 2.22 -4.54
N ARG A 165 -13.83 2.46 -5.38
CA ARG A 165 -15.20 2.68 -4.94
C ARG A 165 -15.77 1.45 -4.22
N LEU A 166 -15.57 0.26 -4.77
CA LEU A 166 -16.03 -0.98 -4.17
C LEU A 166 -15.38 -1.22 -2.80
N PHE A 167 -14.06 -1.05 -2.71
CA PHE A 167 -13.31 -1.13 -1.47
C PHE A 167 -13.84 -0.14 -0.41
N CYS A 168 -13.99 1.14 -0.76
CA CYS A 168 -14.47 2.17 0.16
C CYS A 168 -15.92 1.91 0.61
N ALA A 169 -16.81 1.56 -0.32
CA ALA A 169 -18.21 1.27 0.00
C ALA A 169 -18.35 0.09 0.98
N LYS A 170 -17.53 -0.95 0.83
CA LYS A 170 -17.51 -2.10 1.75
C LYS A 170 -17.03 -1.75 3.16
N LEU A 171 -16.19 -0.72 3.28
CA LEU A 171 -15.77 -0.17 4.57
C LEU A 171 -16.78 0.84 5.15
N GLY A 172 -17.92 1.06 4.49
CA GLY A 172 -18.94 2.03 4.92
C GLY A 172 -18.56 3.49 4.65
N ILE A 173 -17.65 3.73 3.71
CA ILE A 173 -17.23 5.06 3.29
C ILE A 173 -18.08 5.49 2.10
N ASN A 174 -18.81 6.60 2.26
CA ASN A 174 -19.63 7.22 1.23
C ASN A 174 -18.97 8.46 0.66
#